data_AF-A0A943G8D2-F1
#
_entry.id   AF-A0A943G8D2-F1
#
_cell.length_a   1.000
_cell.length_b   1.000
_cell.length_c   1.000
_cell.angle_alpha   90.00
_cell.angle_beta   90.00
_cell.angle_gamma   90.00
#
_symmetry.space_group_name_H-M   'P 1'
#
loop_
_entity.id
_entity.type
_entity.pdbx_description
1 polymer ?
#
loop_
_entity_poly.entity_id
_entity_poly.type
_entity_poly.pdbx_seq_one_letter_code
_entity_poly.pdbx_strand_id
1 'polypeptide(L)'
;MEITNCEQYVLAELDYEQRRNERLAAENNKLFKQLDAMTKRANGYSRIINRPKTPIEALADKVMREEMLTRFTYAEVTDVKSAFSGRLLDFDEWCHDAMRYVALADGVGEEEFTRFMRRDLKKIYDKKVAKSAE
;
A
#
# COMPACT_ATOMS: atom_id res chain seq x y z
N MET A 1 19.87 41.40 38.41
CA MET A 1 21.23 41.93 38.22
C MET A 1 21.05 43.19 37.39
N GLU A 2 21.21 44.38 37.99
CA GLU A 2 21.21 45.62 37.22
C GLU A 2 22.51 45.64 36.40
N ILE A 3 22.38 45.67 35.08
CA ILE A 3 23.52 45.67 34.16
C ILE A 3 24.10 47.09 34.15
N THR A 4 25.32 47.24 34.67
CA THR A 4 25.91 48.57 34.90
C THR A 4 26.99 48.94 33.87
N ASN A 5 27.46 47.99 33.05
CA ASN A 5 28.39 48.26 31.95
C ASN A 5 28.25 47.27 30.78
N CYS A 6 28.90 47.57 29.64
CA CYS A 6 28.84 46.76 28.41
C CYS A 6 29.39 45.34 28.58
N GLU A 7 30.41 45.14 29.42
CA GLU A 7 31.04 43.83 29.64
C GLU A 7 30.08 42.89 30.40
N GLN A 8 29.40 43.41 31.43
CA GLN A 8 28.36 42.68 32.16
C GLN A 8 27.18 42.32 31.26
N TYR A 9 26.82 43.17 30.31
CA TYR A 9 25.78 42.88 29.32
C TYR A 9 26.17 41.69 28.43
N VAL A 10 27.38 41.72 27.86
CA VAL A 10 27.88 40.65 27.00
C VAL A 10 28.01 39.32 27.74
N LEU A 11 28.46 39.34 29.00
CA LEU A 11 28.54 38.14 29.83
C LEU A 11 27.16 37.55 30.16
N ALA A 12 26.16 38.40 30.41
CA ALA A 12 24.79 37.96 30.66
C ALA A 12 24.15 37.32 29.42
N GLU A 13 24.39 37.90 28.24
CA GLU A 13 23.90 37.35 26.96
C GLU A 13 24.58 36.01 26.63
N LEU A 14 25.89 35.91 26.89
CA LEU A 14 26.63 34.66 26.70
C LEU A 14 26.12 33.53 27.61
N ASP A 15 25.87 33.83 28.89
CA ASP A 15 25.27 32.86 29.83
C ASP A 15 23.85 32.47 29.40
N TYR A 16 23.05 33.42 28.91
CA TYR A 16 21.72 33.15 28.39
C TYR A 16 21.74 32.18 27.19
N GLU A 17 22.59 32.47 26.20
CA GLU A 17 22.72 31.64 25.01
C GLU A 17 23.37 30.28 25.34
N GLN A 18 24.29 30.23 26.31
CA GLN A 18 24.85 28.96 26.79
C GLN A 18 23.75 28.06 27.39
N ARG A 19 22.91 28.60 28.28
CA ARG A 19 21.77 27.86 28.85
C ARG A 19 20.74 27.46 27.80
N ARG A 20 20.56 28.26 26.75
CA ARG A 20 19.69 27.92 25.62
C ARG A 20 20.27 26.75 24.83
N ASN A 21 21.56 26.76 24.53
CA ASN A 21 22.24 25.67 23.84
C ASN A 21 22.17 24.37 24.64
N GLU A 22 22.34 24.43 25.96
CA GLU A 22 22.20 23.27 26.84
C GLU A 22 20.79 22.68 26.81
N ARG A 23 19.75 23.52 26.83
CA ARG A 23 18.35 23.08 26.68
C ARG A 23 18.10 22.41 25.33
N LEU A 24 18.56 23.01 24.25
CA LEU A 24 18.42 22.44 22.90
C LEU A 24 19.17 21.13 22.74
N ALA A 25 20.36 21.00 23.34
CA ALA A 25 21.11 19.74 23.36
C ALA A 25 20.34 18.63 24.10
N ALA A 26 19.71 18.96 25.23
CA ALA A 26 18.87 18.01 25.98
C ALA A 26 17.62 17.60 25.18
N GLU A 27 16.95 18.55 24.52
CA GLU A 27 15.81 18.28 23.64
C GLU A 27 16.20 17.43 22.45
N ASN A 28 17.31 17.74 21.77
CA ASN A 28 17.83 16.94 20.67
C ASN A 28 18.15 15.50 21.10
N ASN A 29 18.77 15.31 22.26
CA ASN A 29 19.03 13.97 22.79
C ASN A 29 17.72 13.22 23.10
N LYS A 30 16.71 13.91 23.63
CA LYS A 30 15.39 13.33 23.88
C LYS A 30 14.71 12.90 22.56
N LEU A 31 14.70 13.78 21.56
CA LEU A 31 14.12 13.49 20.25
C LEU A 31 14.86 12.35 19.55
N PHE A 32 16.19 12.32 19.63
CA PHE A 32 17.00 11.23 19.06
C PHE A 32 16.64 9.87 19.67
N LYS A 33 16.48 9.79 21.00
CA LYS A 33 16.03 8.57 21.68
C LYS A 33 14.62 8.15 21.26
N GLN A 34 13.71 9.11 21.06
CA GLN A 34 12.36 8.81 20.57
C GLN A 34 12.39 8.28 19.14
N LEU A 35 13.19 8.88 18.26
CA LEU A 35 13.34 8.44 16.88
C LEU A 35 13.95 7.03 16.79
N ASP A 36 14.98 6.74 17.58
CA ASP A 36 15.57 5.39 17.66
C ASP A 36 14.54 4.36 18.12
N ALA A 37 13.73 4.67 19.14
CA ALA A 37 12.68 3.79 19.62
C ALA A 37 11.58 3.55 18.56
N MET A 38 11.16 4.59 17.83
CA MET A 38 10.19 4.46 16.74
C MET A 38 10.75 3.63 15.58
N THR A 39 12.02 3.85 15.22
CA THR A 39 12.71 3.10 14.16
C THR A 39 12.82 1.62 14.51
N LYS A 40 13.18 1.29 15.75
CA LYS A 40 13.23 -0.10 16.23
C LYS A 40 11.86 -0.78 16.16
N ARG A 41 10.77 -0.08 16.51
CA ARG A 41 9.40 -0.60 16.39
C ARG A 41 9.02 -0.83 14.93
N ALA A 42 9.28 0.15 14.05
CA ALA A 42 8.99 0.04 12.62
C ALA A 42 9.72 -1.16 11.99
N ASN A 43 11.00 -1.35 12.34
CA ASN A 43 11.78 -2.51 11.90
C ASN A 43 11.20 -3.84 12.42
N GLY A 44 10.72 -3.85 13.67
CA GLY A 44 10.02 -4.99 14.25
C GLY A 44 8.76 -5.37 13.45
N TYR A 45 7.90 -4.39 13.14
CA TYR A 45 6.69 -4.63 12.33
C TYR A 45 7.04 -5.07 10.91
N SER A 46 8.01 -4.42 10.27
CA SER A 46 8.47 -4.80 8.93
C SER A 46 8.93 -6.26 8.88
N ARG A 47 9.65 -6.73 9.90
CA ARG A 47 10.08 -8.13 9.99
C ARG A 47 8.90 -9.10 10.11
N ILE A 48 7.85 -8.72 10.83
CA ILE A 48 6.64 -9.54 10.97
C ILE A 48 5.85 -9.58 9.67
N ILE A 49 5.70 -8.44 8.99
CA ILE A 49 4.95 -8.33 7.73
C ILE A 49 5.65 -9.08 6.61
N ASN A 50 6.97 -8.95 6.52
CA ASN A 50 7.78 -9.52 5.45
C ASN A 50 8.28 -10.94 5.73
N ARG A 51 7.84 -11.58 6.82
CA ARG A 51 8.21 -12.97 7.07
C ARG A 51 7.64 -13.87 5.97
N PRO A 52 8.28 -15.00 5.67
CA PRO A 52 7.68 -16.02 4.83
C PRO A 52 6.30 -16.42 5.38
N LYS A 53 5.31 -16.47 4.49
CA LYS A 53 3.98 -16.98 4.84
C LYS A 53 4.10 -18.44 5.23
N THR A 54 3.36 -18.83 6.27
CA THR A 54 3.17 -20.23 6.61
C THR A 54 2.38 -20.94 5.51
N PRO A 55 2.43 -22.28 5.42
CA PRO A 55 1.65 -23.02 4.44
C PRO A 55 0.14 -22.72 4.48
N ILE A 56 -0.42 -22.54 5.69
CA ILE A 56 -1.86 -22.24 5.84
C ILE A 56 -2.21 -20.82 5.35
N GLU A 57 -1.33 -19.84 5.57
CA GLU A 57 -1.51 -18.47 5.07
C GLU A 57 -1.42 -18.42 3.55
N ALA A 58 -0.47 -19.15 2.95
CA ALA A 58 -0.35 -19.27 1.50
C ALA A 58 -1.58 -19.97 0.88
N LEU A 59 -2.12 -21.00 1.54
CA LEU A 59 -3.36 -21.63 1.13
C LEU A 59 -4.54 -20.66 1.22
N ALA A 60 -4.66 -19.92 2.33
CA ALA A 60 -5.71 -18.93 2.52
C ALA A 60 -5.68 -17.84 1.45
N ASP A 61 -4.51 -17.29 1.10
CA ASP A 61 -4.38 -16.32 0.01
C ASP A 61 -4.88 -16.88 -1.32
N LYS A 62 -4.49 -18.12 -1.62
CA LYS A 62 -4.86 -18.79 -2.88
C LYS A 62 -6.37 -18.98 -2.95
N VAL A 63 -6.96 -19.58 -1.91
CA VAL A 63 -8.41 -19.82 -1.84
C VAL A 63 -9.17 -18.50 -1.89
N MET A 64 -8.73 -17.48 -1.14
CA MET A 64 -9.35 -16.16 -1.19
C MET A 64 -9.36 -15.58 -2.61
N ARG A 65 -8.25 -15.69 -3.34
CA ARG A 65 -8.17 -15.19 -4.73
C ARG A 65 -9.09 -15.98 -5.67
N GLU A 66 -9.12 -17.30 -5.55
CA GLU A 66 -10.01 -18.16 -6.35
C GLU A 66 -11.49 -17.85 -6.08
N GLU A 67 -11.86 -17.66 -4.80
CA GLU A 67 -13.20 -17.27 -4.38
C GLU A 67 -13.55 -15.85 -4.84
N MET A 68 -12.61 -14.91 -4.81
CA MET A 68 -12.83 -13.55 -5.32
C MET A 68 -13.17 -13.57 -6.81
N LEU A 69 -12.46 -14.36 -7.62
CA LEU A 69 -12.79 -14.52 -9.04
C LEU A 69 -14.18 -15.14 -9.21
N THR A 70 -14.46 -16.23 -8.50
CA THR A 70 -15.70 -16.99 -8.67
C THR A 70 -16.93 -16.20 -8.24
N ARG A 71 -16.82 -15.43 -7.15
CA ARG A 71 -17.95 -14.72 -6.57
C ARG A 71 -18.16 -13.33 -7.16
N PHE A 72 -17.08 -12.64 -7.53
CA PHE A 72 -17.13 -11.23 -7.96
C PHE A 72 -16.80 -11.04 -9.44
N THR A 73 -16.73 -12.11 -10.22
CA THR A 73 -16.55 -11.99 -11.67
C THR A 73 -17.28 -13.12 -12.39
N TYR A 74 -17.69 -12.85 -13.62
CA TYR A 74 -18.15 -13.86 -14.59
C TYR A 74 -17.03 -14.27 -15.56
N ALA A 75 -15.76 -14.02 -15.20
CA ALA A 75 -14.60 -14.19 -16.08
C ALA A 75 -14.55 -15.56 -16.77
N GLU A 76 -14.89 -16.65 -16.07
CA GLU A 76 -14.88 -18.00 -16.63
C GLU A 76 -15.91 -18.21 -17.75
N VAL A 77 -17.03 -17.48 -17.72
CA VAL A 77 -18.12 -17.60 -18.72
C VAL A 77 -18.15 -16.45 -19.73
N THR A 78 -17.58 -15.30 -19.41
CA THR A 78 -17.49 -14.15 -20.32
C THR A 78 -16.57 -14.47 -21.50
N ASP A 79 -17.09 -14.30 -22.72
CA ASP A 79 -16.32 -14.51 -23.95
C ASP A 79 -15.34 -13.34 -24.18
N VAL A 80 -14.21 -13.63 -24.81
CA VAL A 80 -13.21 -12.62 -25.19
C VAL A 80 -13.61 -11.87 -26.46
N LYS A 81 -14.64 -12.32 -27.17
CA LYS A 81 -15.21 -11.61 -28.32
C LYS A 81 -16.45 -10.86 -27.92
N SER A 82 -16.57 -9.63 -28.42
CA SER A 82 -17.75 -8.80 -28.25
C SER A 82 -18.97 -9.51 -28.82
N ALA A 83 -20.02 -9.69 -28.01
CA ALA A 83 -21.29 -10.26 -28.47
C ALA A 83 -21.96 -9.44 -29.59
N PHE A 84 -21.66 -8.14 -29.67
CA PHE A 84 -22.25 -7.24 -30.68
C PHE A 84 -21.47 -7.22 -31.98
N SER A 85 -20.14 -7.10 -31.91
CA SER A 85 -19.30 -6.88 -33.10
C SER A 85 -18.49 -8.11 -33.52
N GLY A 86 -18.42 -9.15 -32.68
CA GLY A 86 -17.56 -10.31 -32.87
C GLY A 86 -16.06 -10.01 -32.75
N ARG A 87 -15.68 -8.74 -32.53
CA ARG A 87 -14.28 -8.33 -32.39
C ARG A 87 -13.70 -8.88 -31.09
N LEU A 88 -12.41 -9.17 -31.10
CA LEU A 88 -11.67 -9.45 -29.87
C LEU A 88 -11.68 -8.20 -29.00
N LEU A 89 -12.15 -8.34 -27.77
CA LEU A 89 -12.09 -7.31 -26.74
C LEU A 89 -10.65 -7.21 -26.24
N ASP A 90 -10.20 -6.00 -25.92
CA ASP A 90 -8.98 -5.88 -25.14
C ASP A 90 -9.20 -6.36 -23.69
N PHE A 91 -8.12 -6.41 -22.91
CA PHE A 91 -8.19 -6.95 -21.56
C PHE A 91 -9.09 -6.13 -20.63
N ASP A 92 -9.04 -4.80 -20.73
CA ASP A 92 -9.77 -3.92 -19.82
C ASP A 92 -11.26 -3.91 -20.17
N GLU A 93 -11.59 -3.90 -21.47
CA GLU A 93 -12.96 -4.08 -21.97
C GLU A 93 -13.55 -5.42 -21.54
N TRP A 94 -12.78 -6.50 -21.64
CA TRP A 94 -13.22 -7.82 -21.21
C TRP A 94 -13.42 -7.89 -19.69
N CYS A 95 -12.55 -7.25 -18.89
CA CYS A 95 -12.72 -7.16 -17.45
C CYS A 95 -14.03 -6.44 -17.09
N HIS A 96 -14.34 -5.35 -17.79
CA HIS A 96 -15.60 -4.65 -17.61
C HIS A 96 -16.80 -5.55 -17.91
N ASP A 97 -16.78 -6.26 -19.05
CA ASP A 97 -17.85 -7.20 -19.40
C ASP A 97 -17.95 -8.38 -18.41
N ALA A 98 -16.82 -8.84 -17.86
CA ALA A 98 -16.78 -9.90 -16.85
C ALA A 98 -17.32 -9.45 -15.49
N MET A 99 -17.35 -8.17 -15.19
CA MET A 99 -17.76 -7.63 -13.89
C MET A 99 -19.06 -6.83 -13.92
N ARG A 100 -19.61 -6.56 -15.11
CA ARG A 100 -20.75 -5.68 -15.37
C ARG A 100 -21.97 -5.87 -14.46
N TYR A 101 -22.25 -7.10 -14.05
CA TYR A 101 -23.43 -7.45 -13.23
C TYR A 101 -23.10 -7.83 -11.79
N VAL A 102 -21.87 -7.56 -11.35
CA VAL A 102 -21.40 -7.90 -10.01
C VAL A 102 -21.55 -6.70 -9.09
N ALA A 103 -22.21 -6.92 -7.95
CA ALA A 103 -22.15 -6.00 -6.82
C ALA A 103 -20.87 -6.25 -6.01
N LEU A 104 -19.91 -5.33 -6.11
CA LEU A 104 -18.75 -5.29 -5.22
C LEU A 104 -19.16 -4.78 -3.84
N ALA A 105 -18.31 -5.04 -2.85
CA ALA A 105 -18.50 -4.51 -1.50
C ALA A 105 -18.42 -2.98 -1.48
N ASP A 106 -19.12 -2.35 -0.53
CA ASP A 106 -19.12 -0.89 -0.37
C ASP A 106 -17.68 -0.35 -0.27
N GLY A 107 -17.38 0.64 -1.10
CA GLY A 107 -16.05 1.27 -1.17
C GLY A 107 -15.03 0.55 -2.06
N VAL A 108 -15.36 -0.59 -2.66
CA VAL A 108 -14.49 -1.28 -3.62
C VAL A 108 -14.94 -0.98 -5.05
N GLY A 109 -14.13 -0.20 -5.78
CA GLY A 109 -14.38 0.09 -7.19
C GLY A 109 -13.95 -1.04 -8.12
N GLU A 110 -14.55 -1.10 -9.32
CA GLU A 110 -14.18 -2.06 -10.36
C GLU A 110 -12.69 -1.96 -10.75
N GLU A 111 -12.17 -0.73 -10.90
CA GLU A 111 -10.76 -0.49 -11.24
C GLU A 111 -9.82 -1.00 -10.14
N GLU A 112 -10.17 -0.77 -8.87
CA GLU A 112 -9.39 -1.22 -7.73
C GLU A 112 -9.36 -2.75 -7.67
N PHE A 113 -10.52 -3.39 -7.81
CA PHE A 113 -10.61 -4.84 -7.85
C PHE A 113 -9.84 -5.42 -9.03
N THR A 114 -10.02 -4.87 -10.23
CA THR A 114 -9.32 -5.31 -11.44
C THR A 114 -7.80 -5.17 -11.28
N ARG A 115 -7.32 -4.07 -10.67
CA ARG A 115 -5.89 -3.90 -10.37
C ARG A 115 -5.39 -4.95 -9.37
N PHE A 116 -6.16 -5.25 -8.33
CA PHE A 116 -5.80 -6.25 -7.33
C PHE A 116 -5.78 -7.68 -7.92
N MET A 117 -6.77 -8.01 -8.76
CA MET A 117 -6.94 -9.33 -9.38
C MET A 117 -6.29 -9.48 -10.75
N ARG A 118 -5.58 -8.45 -11.24
CA ARG A 118 -5.06 -8.35 -12.62
C ARG A 118 -4.36 -9.61 -13.08
N ARG A 119 -3.46 -10.17 -12.26
CA ARG A 119 -2.69 -11.37 -12.62
C ARG A 119 -3.59 -12.58 -12.90
N ASP A 120 -4.60 -12.79 -12.07
CA ASP A 120 -5.47 -13.95 -12.19
C ASP A 120 -6.48 -13.76 -13.34
N LEU A 121 -7.06 -12.57 -13.46
CA LEU A 121 -7.93 -12.20 -14.58
C LEU A 121 -7.20 -12.32 -15.92
N LYS A 122 -5.96 -11.81 -15.99
CA LYS A 122 -5.15 -11.87 -17.21
C LYS A 122 -4.83 -13.31 -17.62
N LYS A 123 -4.58 -14.19 -16.65
CA LYS A 123 -4.38 -15.62 -16.90
C LYS A 123 -5.62 -16.27 -17.53
N ILE A 124 -6.83 -15.92 -17.07
CA ILE A 124 -8.08 -16.42 -17.65
C ILE A 124 -8.27 -15.88 -19.07
N TYR A 125 -8.11 -14.56 -19.24
CA TYR A 125 -8.22 -13.89 -20.54
C TYR A 125 -7.27 -14.49 -21.58
N ASP A 126 -5.97 -14.58 -21.28
CA ASP A 126 -4.96 -15.08 -22.23
C ASP A 126 -5.24 -16.52 -22.64
N LYS A 127 -5.69 -17.36 -21.70
CA LYS A 127 -6.10 -18.75 -21.98
C LYS A 127 -7.30 -18.79 -22.94
N LYS A 128 -8.27 -17.89 -22.79
CA LYS A 128 -9.44 -17.80 -23.67
C LYS A 128 -9.07 -17.26 -25.05
N VAL A 129 -8.21 -16.23 -25.11
CA VAL A 129 -7.71 -15.70 -26.39
C VAL A 129 -6.99 -16.79 -27.18
N ALA A 130 -6.09 -17.54 -26.53
CA ALA A 130 -5.37 -18.64 -27.18
C ALA A 130 -6.34 -19.70 -27.75
N LYS A 131 -7.32 -20.13 -26.96
CA LYS A 131 -8.36 -21.08 -27.42
C LYS A 131 -9.24 -20.54 -28.55
N SER A 132 -9.44 -19.22 -28.63
CA SER A 132 -10.26 -18.59 -29.68
C SER A 132 -9.54 -18.43 -31.02
N ALA A 133 -8.23 -18.66 -31.02
CA ALA A 133 -7.35 -18.62 -32.20
C ALA A 133 -7.04 -20.02 -32.78
N GLU A 134 -7.42 -21.08 -32.07
CA GLU A 134 -7.47 -22.47 -32.55
C GLU A 134 -8.73 -22.72 -33.38
#